data_AF-A0AAW1NU05-F1
#
_entry.id   AF-A0AAW1NU05-F1
#
_cell.length_a   1.000
_cell.length_b   1.000
_cell.length_c   1.000
_cell.angle_alpha   90.00
_cell.angle_beta   90.00
_cell.angle_gamma   90.00
#
_symmetry.space_group_name_H-M   'P 1'
#
loop_
_entity.id
_entity.type
_entity.pdbx_description
1 polymer ?
#
loop_
_entity_poly.entity_id
_entity_poly.type
_entity_poly.pdbx_seq_one_letter_code
_entity_poly.pdbx_strand_id
1 'polypeptide(L)'
;MSNQTLPSCTTYVSGSDYSATAAANFNPQQASYYKSNITYCLPAIIIGGICWIFAIIFFLWQCSICCRRVTWRNWRTKRFDEEADRPRRRLRNTLITMAVVLLTAGTIGTSIWGLVEGLQKTDGRVQNFWDVLGDVRNTLEGIQSDGQGLVNNITAVGTALVTASNAIPSLQTQLNLAGFNVPQLESELNSAESATASAASSGQSVLDNLQSDGINSINSIFKQQDRTNHYYDTYRVVALAVLFGVYMAFSLIVGLLTSLGRMPRTNSAFTLIFWLLVGLVLVIGSGVLLGALHVSKDACLYAQNYIVTLVNQKDAGSRGGIAVSYYLGNIQVPDNEVLEEIFGLNASVLAAYRAEPGIQKLENFLQSDYAPLILQSGVPPISQADQSTILGIPALLNGTQGGINTLQAAVNVNNIYPLYIQAKALICCDLISILFTLWLAWTITGALGGAEAVLATWASFYSLVPKDYSKEDLANTGRGSPTAAQGSGPPRLPDIPPTAPKCRTRRSSE
;
A
#
# COMPACT_ATOMS: atom_id res chain seq x y z
N MET A 1 27.41 8.83 -4.78
CA MET A 1 26.23 8.82 -3.88
C MET A 1 25.06 9.32 -4.71
N SER A 2 24.05 8.48 -4.97
CA SER A 2 22.85 8.93 -5.68
C SER A 2 22.20 10.05 -4.87
N ASN A 3 21.85 11.17 -5.51
CA ASN A 3 21.00 12.20 -4.91
C ASN A 3 19.60 11.59 -4.70
N GLN A 4 19.40 10.87 -3.60
CA GLN A 4 18.08 10.40 -3.24
C GLN A 4 17.23 11.60 -2.85
N THR A 5 16.40 12.07 -3.78
CA THR A 5 15.43 13.12 -3.50
C THR A 5 14.29 12.52 -2.68
N LEU A 6 14.35 12.67 -1.35
CA LEU A 6 13.19 12.43 -0.50
C LEU A 6 12.17 13.57 -0.73
N PRO A 7 10.88 13.27 -0.89
CA PRO A 7 9.85 14.31 -0.97
C PRO A 7 9.87 15.19 0.28
N SER A 8 9.58 16.48 0.15
CA SER A 8 9.56 17.40 1.30
C SER A 8 8.52 17.03 2.38
N CYS A 9 7.53 16.21 2.02
CA CYS A 9 6.49 15.71 2.91
C CYS A 9 6.92 14.54 3.81
N THR A 10 8.16 14.03 3.70
CA THR A 10 8.61 12.89 4.51
C THR A 10 8.89 13.29 5.95
N THR A 11 8.09 12.80 6.88
CA THR A 11 8.25 13.07 8.33
C THR A 11 8.86 11.91 9.11
N TYR A 12 8.82 10.68 8.57
CA TYR A 12 9.18 9.46 9.30
C TYR A 12 10.44 8.74 8.78
N VAL A 13 11.04 9.32 7.74
CA VAL A 13 12.22 8.81 7.05
C VAL A 13 13.12 10.00 6.74
N SER A 14 14.40 9.86 7.05
CA SER A 14 15.42 10.87 6.81
C SER A 14 16.50 10.32 5.88
N GLY A 15 17.22 11.20 5.18
CA GLY A 15 18.35 10.79 4.34
C GLY A 15 19.45 10.09 5.15
N SER A 16 19.57 10.36 6.46
CA SER A 16 20.50 9.66 7.35
C SER A 16 20.12 8.20 7.65
N ASP A 17 18.86 7.81 7.41
CA ASP A 17 18.42 6.41 7.59
C ASP A 17 18.84 5.52 6.41
N TYR A 18 19.41 6.11 5.36
CA TYR A 18 19.90 5.37 4.21
C TYR A 18 21.16 4.57 4.56
N SER A 19 21.14 3.27 4.23
CA SER A 19 22.28 2.36 4.34
C SER A 19 22.50 1.66 3.01
N ALA A 20 23.71 1.76 2.46
CA ALA A 20 24.06 1.10 1.20
C ALA A 20 23.93 -0.43 1.30
N THR A 21 24.31 -1.00 2.46
CA THR A 21 24.16 -2.43 2.72
C THR A 21 22.69 -2.86 2.78
N ALA A 22 21.83 -2.05 3.41
CA ALA A 22 20.40 -2.32 3.45
C ALA A 22 19.77 -2.21 2.05
N ALA A 23 20.18 -1.21 1.27
CA ALA A 23 19.73 -1.05 -0.11
C ALA A 23 20.10 -2.25 -1.00
N ALA A 24 21.31 -2.82 -0.83
CA ALA A 24 21.74 -4.01 -1.57
C ALA A 24 20.93 -5.27 -1.20
N ASN A 25 20.42 -5.33 0.03
CA ASN A 25 19.62 -6.46 0.54
C ASN A 25 18.11 -6.27 0.31
N PHE A 26 17.67 -5.08 -0.09
CA PHE A 26 16.26 -4.79 -0.34
C PHE A 26 15.81 -5.47 -1.63
N ASN A 27 15.06 -6.57 -1.47
CA ASN A 27 14.42 -7.27 -2.58
C ASN A 27 13.00 -7.71 -2.20
N PRO A 28 11.98 -6.90 -2.52
CA PRO A 28 10.59 -7.19 -2.13
C PRO A 28 9.99 -8.40 -2.87
N GLN A 29 10.68 -8.98 -3.85
CA GLN A 29 10.27 -10.21 -4.54
C GLN A 29 10.80 -11.49 -3.85
N GLN A 30 11.77 -11.38 -2.95
CA GLN A 30 12.36 -12.54 -2.29
C GLN A 30 11.74 -12.77 -0.91
N ALA A 31 11.35 -14.03 -0.62
CA ALA A 31 10.82 -14.41 0.69
C ALA A 31 11.84 -14.21 1.83
N SER A 32 13.14 -14.25 1.54
CA SER A 32 14.23 -14.01 2.49
C SER A 32 14.17 -12.60 3.10
N TYR A 33 13.79 -11.59 2.30
CA TYR A 33 13.65 -10.20 2.76
C TYR A 33 12.52 -10.07 3.81
N TYR A 34 11.37 -10.69 3.56
CA TYR A 34 10.28 -10.70 4.55
C TYR A 34 10.65 -11.50 5.80
N LYS A 35 11.44 -12.57 5.66
CA LYS A 35 11.91 -13.37 6.79
C LYS A 35 12.79 -12.55 7.75
N SER A 36 13.68 -11.67 7.25
CA SER A 36 14.42 -10.77 8.13
C SER A 36 13.51 -9.76 8.84
N ASN A 37 12.46 -9.31 8.17
CA ASN A 37 11.50 -8.34 8.72
C ASN A 37 10.57 -8.93 9.79
N ILE A 38 10.44 -10.27 9.88
CA ILE A 38 9.72 -10.93 10.98
C ILE A 38 10.26 -10.51 12.35
N THR A 39 11.56 -10.18 12.44
CA THR A 39 12.18 -9.71 13.69
C THR A 39 11.49 -8.47 14.26
N TYR A 40 10.98 -7.58 13.41
CA TYR A 40 10.22 -6.40 13.84
C TYR A 40 8.81 -6.75 14.33
N CYS A 41 8.20 -7.80 13.77
CA CYS A 41 6.88 -8.28 14.17
C CYS A 41 6.94 -9.16 15.44
N LEU A 42 8.10 -9.74 15.74
CA LEU A 42 8.27 -10.77 16.76
C LEU A 42 7.91 -10.29 18.19
N PRO A 43 8.30 -9.08 18.65
CA PRO A 43 7.87 -8.59 19.96
C PRO A 43 6.35 -8.54 20.10
N ALA A 44 5.64 -8.12 19.06
CA ALA A 44 4.19 -8.04 19.07
C ALA A 44 3.50 -9.41 19.04
N ILE A 45 4.04 -10.35 18.26
CA ILE A 45 3.59 -11.74 18.26
C ILE A 45 3.79 -12.36 19.65
N ILE A 46 4.91 -12.07 20.31
CA ILE A 46 5.16 -12.52 21.70
C ILE A 46 4.15 -11.88 22.66
N ILE A 47 3.92 -10.57 22.59
CA ILE A 47 2.98 -9.88 23.47
C ILE A 47 1.54 -10.41 23.27
N GLY A 48 1.11 -10.58 22.02
CA GLY A 48 -0.20 -11.18 21.72
C GLY A 48 -0.29 -12.64 22.16
N GLY A 49 0.78 -13.41 21.97
CA GLY A 49 0.89 -14.79 22.46
C GLY A 49 0.82 -14.87 23.99
N ILE A 50 1.44 -13.93 24.72
CA ILE A 50 1.33 -13.80 26.17
C ILE A 50 -0.14 -13.55 26.56
N CYS A 51 -0.86 -12.67 25.85
CA CYS A 51 -2.28 -12.43 26.10
C CYS A 51 -3.12 -13.71 25.94
N TRP A 52 -2.83 -14.53 24.91
CA TRP A 52 -3.51 -15.80 24.71
C TRP A 52 -3.11 -16.86 25.75
N ILE A 53 -1.86 -16.91 26.19
CA ILE A 53 -1.43 -17.76 27.30
C ILE A 53 -2.19 -17.38 28.58
N PHE A 54 -2.33 -16.08 28.87
CA PHE A 54 -3.15 -15.61 29.99
C PHE A 54 -4.62 -16.01 29.83
N ALA A 55 -5.19 -15.95 28.62
CA ALA A 55 -6.53 -16.44 28.35
C ALA A 55 -6.66 -17.94 28.68
N ILE A 56 -5.69 -18.78 28.26
CA ILE A 56 -5.68 -20.22 28.53
C ILE A 56 -5.55 -20.49 30.03
N ILE A 57 -4.63 -19.83 30.72
CA ILE A 57 -4.46 -19.97 32.18
C ILE A 57 -5.76 -19.58 32.89
N PHE A 58 -6.38 -18.47 32.47
CA PHE A 58 -7.65 -18.03 33.03
C PHE A 58 -8.79 -19.01 32.76
N PHE A 59 -8.84 -19.60 31.58
CA PHE A 59 -9.80 -20.66 31.23
C PHE A 59 -9.62 -21.90 32.11
N LEU A 60 -8.39 -22.41 32.25
CA LEU A 60 -8.09 -23.56 33.10
C LEU A 60 -8.45 -23.28 34.57
N TRP A 61 -8.18 -22.05 35.04
CA TRP A 61 -8.60 -21.61 36.36
C TRP A 61 -10.13 -21.63 36.52
N GLN A 62 -10.88 -21.12 35.54
CA GLN A 62 -12.35 -21.17 35.54
C GLN A 62 -12.89 -22.61 35.58
N CYS A 63 -12.31 -23.51 34.78
CA CYS A 63 -12.66 -24.94 34.78
C CYS A 63 -12.38 -25.57 36.15
N SER A 64 -11.24 -25.26 36.78
CA SER A 64 -10.87 -25.80 38.10
C SER A 64 -11.87 -25.39 39.20
N ILE A 65 -12.34 -24.13 39.17
CA ILE A 65 -13.36 -23.62 40.11
C ILE A 65 -14.73 -24.22 39.82
N CYS A 66 -15.09 -24.42 38.55
CA CYS A 66 -16.34 -25.07 38.19
C CYS A 66 -16.37 -26.53 38.66
N CYS A 67 -15.28 -27.28 38.51
CA CYS A 67 -15.19 -28.67 38.96
C CYS A 67 -15.18 -28.82 40.48
N ARG A 68 -14.53 -27.92 41.23
CA ARG A 68 -14.53 -27.95 42.71
C ARG A 68 -15.88 -27.63 43.36
N ARG A 69 -16.87 -27.15 42.61
CA ARG A 69 -18.15 -26.65 43.17
C ARG A 69 -19.15 -27.72 43.62
N VAL A 70 -18.94 -29.00 43.31
CA VAL A 70 -19.84 -30.09 43.76
C VAL A 70 -19.86 -30.20 45.30
N THR A 71 -18.83 -29.72 46.01
CA THR A 71 -18.74 -29.75 47.47
C THR A 71 -19.16 -28.43 48.17
N TRP A 72 -19.53 -27.38 47.42
CA TRP A 72 -19.67 -26.00 47.94
C TRP A 72 -21.09 -25.56 48.31
N ARG A 73 -22.10 -26.42 48.14
CA ARG A 73 -23.52 -26.06 48.40
C ARG A 73 -23.81 -25.72 49.88
N ASN A 74 -22.93 -26.12 50.81
CA ASN A 74 -23.09 -25.92 52.25
C ASN A 74 -22.58 -24.58 52.81
N TRP A 75 -21.94 -23.72 52.00
CA TRP A 75 -21.29 -22.48 52.49
C TRP A 75 -22.20 -21.23 52.53
N ARG A 76 -23.45 -21.31 52.04
CA ARG A 76 -24.35 -20.14 51.95
C ARG A 76 -24.84 -19.59 53.29
N THR A 77 -24.66 -20.31 54.40
CA THR A 77 -25.24 -19.96 55.72
C THR A 77 -24.31 -19.21 56.67
N LYS A 78 -23.02 -19.01 56.37
CA LYS A 78 -22.08 -18.28 57.26
C LYS A 78 -21.73 -16.88 56.74
N ARG A 79 -22.72 -15.99 56.66
CA ARG A 79 -22.57 -14.62 56.14
C ARG A 79 -22.55 -13.52 57.21
N PHE A 80 -22.55 -13.87 58.50
CA PHE A 80 -22.91 -12.90 59.54
C PHE A 80 -21.76 -12.23 60.32
N ASP A 81 -20.50 -12.64 60.20
CA ASP A 81 -19.41 -12.05 61.02
C ASP A 81 -18.45 -11.11 60.27
N GLU A 82 -18.85 -10.54 59.13
CA GLU A 82 -17.97 -9.75 58.25
C GLU A 82 -18.18 -8.22 58.37
N GLU A 83 -18.42 -7.70 59.57
CA GLU A 83 -18.79 -6.29 59.80
C GLU A 83 -17.58 -5.34 59.99
N ALA A 84 -16.44 -5.84 60.52
CA ALA A 84 -15.26 -5.03 60.84
C ALA A 84 -14.43 -4.57 59.62
N ASP A 85 -14.49 -5.28 58.50
CA ASP A 85 -13.67 -5.02 57.30
C ASP A 85 -14.39 -4.27 56.16
N ARG A 86 -15.65 -3.86 56.40
CA ARG A 86 -16.51 -3.22 55.38
C ARG A 86 -15.93 -1.94 54.75
N PRO A 87 -15.35 -0.96 55.48
CA PRO A 87 -14.97 0.32 54.88
C PRO A 87 -13.76 0.19 53.93
N ARG A 88 -12.73 -0.57 54.30
CA ARG A 88 -11.54 -0.82 53.45
C ARG A 88 -11.92 -1.59 52.18
N ARG A 89 -12.81 -2.57 52.30
CA ARG A 89 -13.33 -3.35 51.15
C ARG A 89 -14.17 -2.49 50.21
N ARG A 90 -15.01 -1.58 50.75
CA ARG A 90 -15.77 -0.61 49.95
C ARG A 90 -14.83 0.31 49.18
N LEU A 91 -13.85 0.93 49.84
CA LEU A 91 -12.89 1.82 49.18
C LEU A 91 -12.13 1.12 48.05
N ARG A 92 -11.58 -0.08 48.30
CA ARG A 92 -10.86 -0.86 47.28
C ARG A 92 -11.75 -1.22 46.10
N ASN A 93 -12.99 -1.66 46.36
CA ASN A 93 -13.92 -1.99 45.28
C ASN A 93 -14.29 -0.75 44.47
N THR A 94 -14.53 0.40 45.11
CA THR A 94 -14.80 1.67 44.42
C THR A 94 -13.63 2.09 43.54
N LEU A 95 -12.38 1.97 44.04
CA LEU A 95 -11.19 2.31 43.25
C LEU A 95 -11.02 1.39 42.04
N ILE A 96 -11.22 0.07 42.20
CA ILE A 96 -11.16 -0.88 41.08
C ILE A 96 -12.27 -0.58 40.07
N THR A 97 -13.50 -0.33 40.52
CA THR A 97 -14.62 0.03 39.64
C THR A 97 -14.33 1.33 38.88
N MET A 98 -13.82 2.37 39.54
CA MET A 98 -13.43 3.62 38.86
C MET A 98 -12.32 3.38 37.84
N ALA A 99 -11.29 2.60 38.18
CA ALA A 99 -10.20 2.29 37.26
C ALA A 99 -10.70 1.50 36.03
N VAL A 100 -11.58 0.51 36.24
CA VAL A 100 -12.20 -0.25 35.15
C VAL A 100 -13.03 0.66 34.26
N VAL A 101 -13.90 1.51 34.82
CA VAL A 101 -14.73 2.44 34.04
C VAL A 101 -13.87 3.42 33.22
N LEU A 102 -12.79 3.95 33.81
CA LEU A 102 -11.86 4.83 33.11
C LEU A 102 -11.13 4.10 31.97
N LEU A 103 -10.69 2.86 32.19
CA LEU A 103 -10.07 2.05 31.14
C LEU A 103 -11.06 1.69 30.05
N THR A 104 -12.29 1.26 30.38
CA THR A 104 -13.35 1.00 29.39
C THR A 104 -13.61 2.24 28.54
N ALA A 105 -13.77 3.42 29.17
CA ALA A 105 -13.96 4.67 28.45
C ALA A 105 -12.75 5.03 27.57
N GLY A 106 -11.53 4.81 28.08
CA GLY A 106 -10.28 5.01 27.34
C GLY A 106 -10.17 4.08 26.13
N THR A 107 -10.41 2.79 26.32
CA THR A 107 -10.42 1.75 25.28
C THR A 107 -11.44 2.07 24.19
N ILE A 108 -12.66 2.46 24.56
CA ILE A 108 -13.69 2.87 23.60
C ILE A 108 -13.26 4.15 22.88
N GLY A 109 -12.77 5.16 23.60
CA GLY A 109 -12.32 6.42 23.01
C GLY A 109 -11.20 6.23 21.98
N THR A 110 -10.18 5.42 22.30
CA THR A 110 -9.09 5.12 21.38
C THR A 110 -9.51 4.21 20.23
N SER A 111 -10.49 3.31 20.45
CA SER A 111 -11.10 2.52 19.37
C SER A 111 -11.88 3.38 18.38
N ILE A 112 -12.67 4.35 18.87
CA ILE A 112 -13.40 5.30 18.03
C ILE A 112 -12.42 6.16 17.25
N TRP A 113 -11.39 6.69 17.91
CA TRP A 113 -10.33 7.45 17.25
C TRP A 113 -9.65 6.62 16.17
N GLY A 114 -9.24 5.39 16.47
CA GLY A 114 -8.62 4.48 15.51
C GLY A 114 -9.51 4.10 14.33
N LEU A 115 -10.81 3.95 14.57
CA LEU A 115 -11.80 3.72 13.51
C LEU A 115 -11.94 4.94 12.60
N VAL A 116 -12.18 6.12 13.16
CA VAL A 116 -12.38 7.36 12.40
C VAL A 116 -11.13 7.71 11.61
N GLU A 117 -9.98 7.73 12.27
CA GLU A 117 -8.71 8.04 11.65
C GLU A 117 -8.33 6.99 10.59
N GLY A 118 -8.57 5.71 10.90
CA GLY A 118 -8.35 4.62 9.96
C GLY A 118 -9.18 4.78 8.70
N LEU A 119 -10.49 5.08 8.82
CA LEU A 119 -11.37 5.30 7.68
C LEU A 119 -10.96 6.53 6.86
N GLN A 120 -10.68 7.66 7.51
CA GLN A 120 -10.31 8.91 6.84
C GLN A 120 -8.95 8.80 6.12
N LYS A 121 -7.96 8.19 6.76
CA LYS A 121 -6.60 8.13 6.20
C LYS A 121 -6.46 7.15 5.06
N THR A 122 -7.26 6.08 5.07
CA THR A 122 -7.24 5.05 4.02
C THR A 122 -8.16 5.37 2.84
N ASP A 123 -8.98 6.42 2.94
CA ASP A 123 -9.92 6.78 1.88
C ASP A 123 -9.23 7.28 0.61
N GLY A 124 -9.70 6.79 -0.55
CA GLY A 124 -9.14 7.13 -1.85
C GLY A 124 -7.69 6.70 -2.10
N ARG A 125 -7.04 5.94 -1.20
CA ARG A 125 -5.59 5.67 -1.32
C ARG A 125 -5.24 4.68 -2.41
N VAL A 126 -6.06 3.64 -2.57
CA VAL A 126 -5.91 2.71 -3.70
C VAL A 126 -6.26 3.44 -5.00
N GLN A 127 -7.24 4.35 -4.98
CA GLN A 127 -7.54 5.20 -6.12
C GLN A 127 -6.36 6.10 -6.51
N ASN A 128 -5.72 6.80 -5.56
CA ASN A 128 -4.52 7.61 -5.84
C ASN A 128 -3.38 6.78 -6.46
N PHE A 129 -3.21 5.53 -6.03
CA PHE A 129 -2.24 4.61 -6.67
C PHE A 129 -2.59 4.36 -8.14
N TRP A 130 -3.86 4.12 -8.44
CA TRP A 130 -4.33 3.93 -9.81
C TRP A 130 -4.28 5.21 -10.64
N ASP A 131 -4.50 6.38 -10.02
CA ASP A 131 -4.40 7.68 -10.69
C ASP A 131 -2.95 7.92 -11.15
N VAL A 132 -1.96 7.66 -10.29
CA VAL A 132 -0.53 7.73 -10.66
C VAL A 132 -0.19 6.75 -11.79
N LEU A 133 -0.69 5.51 -11.72
CA LEU A 133 -0.53 4.57 -12.83
C LEU A 133 -1.24 5.03 -14.11
N GLY A 134 -2.34 5.77 -13.97
CA GLY A 134 -3.13 6.31 -15.07
C GLY A 134 -2.38 7.41 -15.79
N ASP A 135 -1.76 8.30 -15.03
CA ASP A 135 -0.88 9.34 -15.56
C ASP A 135 0.31 8.73 -16.32
N VAL A 136 0.95 7.69 -15.75
CA VAL A 136 2.02 6.95 -16.45
C VAL A 136 1.52 6.35 -17.77
N ARG A 137 0.35 5.72 -17.77
CA ARG A 137 -0.26 5.16 -18.98
C ARG A 137 -0.52 6.24 -20.02
N ASN A 138 -1.16 7.33 -19.63
CA ASN A 138 -1.51 8.44 -20.52
C ASN A 138 -0.25 9.07 -21.12
N THR A 139 0.81 9.23 -20.34
CA THR A 139 2.11 9.70 -20.85
C THR A 139 2.71 8.73 -21.87
N LEU A 140 2.66 7.42 -21.63
CA LEU A 140 3.17 6.42 -22.58
C LEU A 140 2.34 6.36 -23.86
N GLU A 141 1.00 6.43 -23.77
CA GLU A 141 0.11 6.51 -24.94
C GLU A 141 0.37 7.80 -25.74
N GLY A 142 0.63 8.93 -25.07
CA GLY A 142 1.04 10.18 -25.70
C GLY A 142 2.37 10.05 -26.45
N ILE A 143 3.41 9.52 -25.79
CA ILE A 143 4.73 9.25 -26.41
C ILE A 143 4.58 8.32 -27.63
N GLN A 144 3.75 7.28 -27.52
CA GLN A 144 3.51 6.36 -28.63
C GLN A 144 2.82 7.07 -29.80
N SER A 145 1.78 7.87 -29.53
CA SER A 145 1.06 8.63 -30.56
C SER A 145 1.99 9.60 -31.28
N ASP A 146 2.78 10.37 -30.54
CA ASP A 146 3.75 11.33 -31.10
C ASP A 146 4.84 10.61 -31.89
N GLY A 147 5.34 9.48 -31.37
CA GLY A 147 6.32 8.65 -32.05
C GLY A 147 5.78 8.02 -33.33
N GLN A 148 4.52 7.55 -33.35
CA GLN A 148 3.88 7.04 -34.56
C GLN A 148 3.71 8.13 -35.61
N GLY A 149 3.32 9.34 -35.19
CA GLY A 149 3.27 10.51 -36.06
C GLY A 149 4.63 10.83 -36.69
N LEU A 150 5.70 10.76 -35.90
CA LEU A 150 7.07 10.94 -36.38
C LEU A 150 7.48 9.83 -37.38
N VAL A 151 7.26 8.55 -37.06
CA VAL A 151 7.61 7.43 -37.95
C VAL A 151 6.87 7.55 -39.28
N ASN A 152 5.57 7.89 -39.27
CA ASN A 152 4.79 8.10 -40.48
C ASN A 152 5.36 9.25 -41.35
N ASN A 153 5.78 10.35 -40.72
CA ASN A 153 6.43 11.45 -41.43
C ASN A 153 7.78 11.02 -42.04
N ILE A 154 8.60 10.28 -41.30
CA ILE A 154 9.89 9.77 -41.81
C ILE A 154 9.67 8.82 -43.00
N THR A 155 8.70 7.91 -42.92
CA THR A 155 8.35 7.02 -44.03
C THR A 155 7.85 7.79 -45.26
N ALA A 156 7.06 8.84 -45.06
CA ALA A 156 6.61 9.73 -46.13
C ALA A 156 7.78 10.51 -46.76
N VAL A 157 8.72 11.01 -45.96
CA VAL A 157 9.96 11.62 -46.46
C VAL A 157 10.74 10.61 -47.31
N GLY A 158 10.97 9.38 -46.82
CA GLY A 158 11.67 8.35 -47.58
C GLY A 158 11.02 8.06 -48.94
N THR A 159 9.68 7.94 -48.96
CA THR A 159 8.91 7.73 -50.20
C THR A 159 9.05 8.92 -51.17
N ALA A 160 9.04 10.15 -50.65
CA ALA A 160 9.20 11.34 -51.45
C ALA A 160 10.63 11.51 -51.99
N LEU A 161 11.65 11.12 -51.22
CA LEU A 161 13.05 11.10 -51.66
C LEU A 161 13.28 10.07 -52.77
N VAL A 162 12.70 8.85 -52.66
CA VAL A 162 12.71 7.84 -53.74
C VAL A 162 12.08 8.41 -55.01
N THR A 163 10.93 9.06 -54.87
CA THR A 163 10.22 9.68 -56.00
C THR A 163 11.06 10.78 -56.66
N ALA A 164 11.71 11.62 -55.86
CA ALA A 164 12.63 12.64 -56.35
C ALA A 164 13.86 12.03 -57.06
N SER A 165 14.46 10.99 -56.47
CA SER A 165 15.61 10.27 -57.05
C SER A 165 15.25 9.67 -58.41
N ASN A 166 14.11 8.99 -58.51
CA ASN A 166 13.60 8.43 -59.78
C ASN A 166 13.25 9.50 -60.82
N ALA A 167 12.93 10.73 -60.40
CA ALA A 167 12.65 11.84 -61.29
C ALA A 167 13.91 12.54 -61.81
N ILE A 168 15.07 12.37 -61.17
CA ILE A 168 16.34 13.01 -61.55
C ILE A 168 16.69 12.81 -63.03
N PRO A 169 16.65 11.59 -63.61
CA PRO A 169 17.00 11.39 -65.02
C PRO A 169 16.14 12.24 -65.98
N SER A 170 14.86 12.43 -65.65
CA SER A 170 13.91 13.22 -66.47
C SER A 170 14.09 14.74 -66.29
N LEU A 171 14.76 15.16 -65.21
CA LEU A 171 15.01 16.56 -64.85
C LEU A 171 16.47 16.98 -65.02
N GLN A 172 17.36 16.08 -65.44
CA GLN A 172 18.81 16.28 -65.38
C GLN A 172 19.26 17.59 -66.05
N THR A 173 18.76 17.90 -67.24
CA THR A 173 19.08 19.15 -67.95
C THR A 173 18.60 20.38 -67.19
N GLN A 174 17.42 20.33 -66.59
CA GLN A 174 16.80 21.45 -65.87
C GLN A 174 17.46 21.67 -64.50
N LEU A 175 17.80 20.59 -63.79
CA LEU A 175 18.55 20.64 -62.53
C LEU A 175 19.98 21.18 -62.74
N ASN A 176 20.65 20.77 -63.82
CA ASN A 176 21.95 21.34 -64.19
C ASN A 176 21.84 22.86 -64.48
N LEU A 177 20.78 23.30 -65.17
CA LEU A 177 20.52 24.73 -65.40
C LEU A 177 20.20 25.50 -64.11
N ALA A 178 19.56 24.85 -63.14
CA ALA A 178 19.38 25.36 -61.77
C ALA A 178 20.66 25.24 -60.90
N GLY A 179 21.78 24.81 -61.50
CA GLY A 179 23.10 24.76 -60.88
C GLY A 179 23.33 23.59 -59.94
N PHE A 180 22.50 22.54 -59.99
CA PHE A 180 22.73 21.32 -59.20
C PHE A 180 23.88 20.48 -59.80
N ASN A 181 24.68 19.86 -58.91
CA ASN A 181 25.56 18.77 -59.29
C ASN A 181 24.76 17.46 -59.22
N VAL A 182 24.15 17.07 -60.34
CA VAL A 182 23.17 15.96 -60.37
C VAL A 182 23.72 14.64 -59.81
N PRO A 183 24.93 14.16 -60.17
CA PRO A 183 25.49 12.94 -59.56
C PRO A 183 25.65 13.01 -58.04
N GLN A 184 26.01 14.19 -57.52
CA GLN A 184 26.14 14.40 -56.08
C GLN A 184 24.75 14.41 -55.41
N LEU A 185 23.77 15.11 -55.99
CA LEU A 185 22.40 15.13 -55.48
C LEU A 185 21.78 13.73 -55.46
N GLU A 186 22.00 12.93 -56.50
CA GLU A 186 21.53 11.54 -56.57
C GLU A 186 22.16 10.68 -55.46
N SER A 187 23.46 10.82 -55.22
CA SER A 187 24.15 10.12 -54.12
C SER A 187 23.63 10.55 -52.74
N GLU A 188 23.39 11.85 -52.53
CA GLU A 188 22.85 12.40 -51.28
C GLU A 188 21.39 11.94 -51.05
N LEU A 189 20.55 11.92 -52.09
CA LEU A 189 19.18 11.39 -52.00
C LEU A 189 19.16 9.89 -51.66
N ASN A 190 20.02 9.09 -52.29
CA ASN A 190 20.10 7.65 -52.01
C ASN A 190 20.61 7.37 -50.57
N SER A 191 21.53 8.21 -50.08
CA SER A 191 21.98 8.18 -48.67
C SER A 191 20.84 8.55 -47.72
N ALA A 192 20.10 9.62 -48.01
CA ALA A 192 18.96 10.08 -47.23
C ALA A 192 17.79 9.08 -47.24
N GLU A 193 17.53 8.41 -48.36
CA GLU A 193 16.58 7.29 -48.46
C GLU A 193 16.97 6.16 -47.50
N SER A 194 18.22 5.70 -47.59
CA SER A 194 18.73 4.61 -46.74
C SER A 194 18.64 4.98 -45.25
N ALA A 195 18.97 6.21 -44.91
CA ALA A 195 18.88 6.76 -43.56
C ALA A 195 17.43 6.84 -43.04
N THR A 196 16.50 7.35 -43.85
CA THR A 196 15.08 7.46 -43.48
C THR A 196 14.43 6.09 -43.34
N ALA A 197 14.76 5.13 -44.19
CA ALA A 197 14.30 3.74 -44.06
C ALA A 197 14.82 3.07 -42.76
N SER A 198 16.11 3.27 -42.45
CA SER A 198 16.71 2.78 -41.19
C SER A 198 16.09 3.45 -39.96
N ALA A 199 15.85 4.76 -40.01
CA ALA A 199 15.21 5.50 -38.92
C ALA A 199 13.74 5.10 -38.72
N ALA A 200 12.98 4.91 -39.81
CA ALA A 200 11.59 4.47 -39.75
C ALA A 200 11.47 3.05 -39.17
N SER A 201 12.30 2.10 -39.63
CA SER A 201 12.32 0.73 -39.10
C SER A 201 12.74 0.66 -37.63
N SER A 202 13.78 1.43 -37.25
CA SER A 202 14.20 1.53 -35.85
C SER A 202 13.12 2.15 -34.98
N GLY A 203 12.50 3.23 -35.44
CA GLY A 203 11.39 3.88 -34.75
C GLY A 203 10.18 2.97 -34.60
N GLN A 204 9.80 2.22 -35.64
CA GLN A 204 8.70 1.26 -35.56
C GLN A 204 9.00 0.15 -34.53
N SER A 205 10.22 -0.39 -34.50
CA SER A 205 10.63 -1.38 -33.49
C SER A 205 10.53 -0.82 -32.06
N VAL A 206 10.93 0.43 -31.84
CA VAL A 206 10.78 1.10 -30.53
C VAL A 206 9.31 1.26 -30.15
N LEU A 207 8.45 1.66 -31.08
CA LEU A 207 7.00 1.80 -30.85
C LEU A 207 6.32 0.46 -30.59
N ASP A 208 6.71 -0.59 -31.31
CA ASP A 208 6.19 -1.95 -31.11
C ASP A 208 6.57 -2.47 -29.72
N ASN A 209 7.83 -2.25 -29.29
CA ASN A 209 8.28 -2.59 -27.95
C ASN A 209 7.56 -1.75 -26.87
N LEU A 210 7.35 -0.46 -27.11
CA LEU A 210 6.61 0.42 -26.21
C LEU A 210 5.15 -0.05 -26.05
N GLN A 211 4.50 -0.44 -27.14
CA GLN A 211 3.14 -0.98 -27.13
C GLN A 211 3.08 -2.34 -26.42
N SER A 212 3.93 -3.29 -26.82
CA SER A 212 3.95 -4.67 -26.31
C SER A 212 4.34 -4.73 -24.84
N ASP A 213 5.47 -4.12 -24.49
CA ASP A 213 6.10 -4.35 -23.19
C ASP A 213 5.76 -3.24 -22.18
N GLY A 214 5.47 -2.04 -22.66
CA GLY A 214 5.02 -0.91 -21.84
C GLY A 214 3.50 -0.88 -21.67
N ILE A 215 2.80 -0.42 -22.71
CA ILE A 215 1.37 -0.10 -22.65
C ILE A 215 0.52 -1.33 -22.37
N ASN A 216 0.76 -2.46 -23.07
CA ASN A 216 -0.02 -3.68 -22.84
C ASN A 216 0.24 -4.28 -21.45
N SER A 217 1.48 -4.20 -20.95
CA SER A 217 1.81 -4.60 -19.57
C SER A 217 1.04 -3.77 -18.55
N ILE A 218 1.03 -2.44 -18.70
CA ILE A 218 0.27 -1.55 -17.83
C ILE A 218 -1.23 -1.82 -17.94
N ASN A 219 -1.77 -1.97 -19.15
CA ASN A 219 -3.16 -2.32 -19.39
C ASN A 219 -3.55 -3.66 -18.75
N SER A 220 -2.64 -4.64 -18.73
CA SER A 220 -2.88 -5.91 -18.04
C SER A 220 -3.02 -5.76 -16.53
N ILE A 221 -2.26 -4.82 -15.93
CA ILE A 221 -2.35 -4.47 -14.51
C ILE A 221 -3.65 -3.70 -14.25
N PHE A 222 -4.02 -2.76 -15.12
CA PHE A 222 -5.25 -1.98 -15.05
C PHE A 222 -6.54 -2.81 -15.08
N LYS A 223 -6.54 -3.99 -15.71
CA LYS A 223 -7.66 -4.94 -15.61
C LYS A 223 -8.00 -5.33 -14.17
N GLN A 224 -7.06 -5.15 -13.24
CA GLN A 224 -7.28 -5.40 -11.81
C GLN A 224 -7.77 -4.18 -11.03
N GLN A 225 -7.85 -2.98 -11.65
CA GLN A 225 -8.26 -1.73 -10.99
C GLN A 225 -9.66 -1.84 -10.40
N ASP A 226 -10.67 -2.14 -11.21
CA ASP A 226 -12.06 -2.20 -10.75
C ASP A 226 -12.24 -3.21 -9.63
N ARG A 227 -11.56 -4.36 -9.76
CA ARG A 227 -11.58 -5.40 -8.74
C ARG A 227 -10.93 -4.89 -7.46
N THR A 228 -9.71 -4.38 -7.52
CA THR A 228 -8.98 -3.92 -6.33
C THR A 228 -9.68 -2.74 -5.65
N ASN A 229 -10.20 -1.77 -6.40
CA ASN A 229 -10.98 -0.66 -5.86
C ASN A 229 -12.25 -1.15 -5.17
N HIS A 230 -13.05 -1.98 -5.86
CA HIS A 230 -14.29 -2.49 -5.28
C HIS A 230 -14.03 -3.33 -4.01
N TYR A 231 -13.02 -4.22 -4.05
CA TYR A 231 -12.67 -5.04 -2.89
C TYR A 231 -12.10 -4.18 -1.75
N TYR A 232 -11.24 -3.22 -2.04
CA TYR A 232 -10.65 -2.40 -1.00
C TYR A 232 -11.70 -1.50 -0.34
N ASP A 233 -12.45 -0.72 -1.10
CA ASP A 233 -13.39 0.25 -0.53
C ASP A 233 -14.53 -0.44 0.22
N THR A 234 -15.03 -1.57 -0.30
CA THR A 234 -16.13 -2.31 0.35
C THR A 234 -15.65 -3.03 1.61
N TYR A 235 -14.57 -3.82 1.53
CA TYR A 235 -14.19 -4.70 2.63
C TYR A 235 -13.33 -4.01 3.68
N ARG A 236 -12.62 -2.91 3.36
CA ARG A 236 -11.85 -2.13 4.34
C ARG A 236 -12.75 -1.56 5.41
N VAL A 237 -13.82 -0.87 5.00
CA VAL A 237 -14.76 -0.23 5.93
C VAL A 237 -15.39 -1.29 6.82
N VAL A 238 -15.85 -2.39 6.23
CA VAL A 238 -16.45 -3.50 6.98
C VAL A 238 -15.44 -4.13 7.94
N ALA A 239 -14.21 -4.43 7.50
CA ALA A 239 -13.21 -5.07 8.35
C ALA A 239 -12.81 -4.19 9.54
N LEU A 240 -12.54 -2.90 9.30
CA LEU A 240 -12.20 -1.95 10.37
C LEU A 240 -13.38 -1.73 11.33
N ALA A 241 -14.59 -1.51 10.80
CA ALA A 241 -15.78 -1.28 11.61
C ALA A 241 -16.17 -2.51 12.42
N VAL A 242 -16.06 -3.73 11.87
CA VAL A 242 -16.34 -4.97 12.59
C VAL A 242 -15.31 -5.21 13.67
N LEU A 243 -14.01 -5.08 13.38
CA LEU A 243 -12.96 -5.35 14.37
C LEU A 243 -13.02 -4.36 15.54
N PHE A 244 -13.06 -3.05 15.26
CA PHE A 244 -13.19 -2.05 16.33
C PHE A 244 -14.57 -2.10 17.00
N GLY A 245 -15.64 -2.35 16.24
CA GLY A 245 -17.01 -2.46 16.78
C GLY A 245 -17.17 -3.61 17.78
N VAL A 246 -16.69 -4.80 17.40
CA VAL A 246 -16.65 -5.96 18.29
C VAL A 246 -15.78 -5.67 19.51
N TYR A 247 -14.60 -5.08 19.31
CA TYR A 247 -13.70 -4.75 20.42
C TYR A 247 -14.34 -3.78 21.43
N MET A 248 -14.99 -2.71 20.96
CA MET A 248 -15.73 -1.75 21.79
C MET A 248 -16.88 -2.41 22.53
N ALA A 249 -17.67 -3.25 21.86
CA ALA A 249 -18.80 -3.94 22.49
C ALA A 249 -18.33 -4.86 23.63
N PHE A 250 -17.24 -5.61 23.42
CA PHE A 250 -16.69 -6.49 24.46
C PHE A 250 -16.06 -5.71 25.62
N SER A 251 -15.33 -4.62 25.35
CA SER A 251 -14.83 -3.71 26.39
C SER A 251 -15.98 -3.17 27.25
N LEU A 252 -17.04 -2.64 26.62
CA LEU A 252 -18.21 -2.14 27.34
C LEU A 252 -18.88 -3.22 28.20
N ILE A 253 -19.09 -4.42 27.67
CA ILE A 253 -19.71 -5.53 28.41
C ILE A 253 -18.84 -5.95 29.60
N VAL A 254 -17.52 -6.09 29.41
CA VAL A 254 -16.59 -6.47 30.48
C VAL A 254 -16.53 -5.38 31.56
N GLY A 255 -16.46 -4.11 31.17
CA GLY A 255 -16.49 -2.97 32.08
C GLY A 255 -17.76 -2.93 32.93
N LEU A 256 -18.94 -3.10 32.30
CA LEU A 256 -20.23 -3.12 32.99
C LEU A 256 -20.36 -4.32 33.93
N LEU A 257 -20.02 -5.53 33.48
CA LEU A 257 -20.13 -6.75 34.29
C LEU A 257 -19.18 -6.71 35.50
N THR A 258 -17.96 -6.21 35.30
CA THR A 258 -16.96 -6.04 36.37
C THR A 258 -17.42 -4.98 37.37
N SER A 259 -17.99 -3.87 36.91
CA SER A 259 -18.49 -2.79 37.78
C SER A 259 -19.72 -3.21 38.59
N LEU A 260 -20.63 -3.99 37.99
CA LEU A 260 -21.83 -4.45 38.67
C LEU A 260 -21.55 -5.57 39.69
N GLY A 261 -20.55 -6.42 39.43
CA GLY A 261 -20.13 -7.50 40.35
C GLY A 261 -21.19 -8.58 40.63
N ARG A 262 -22.33 -8.56 39.95
CA ARG A 262 -23.49 -9.45 40.21
C ARG A 262 -23.35 -10.83 39.56
N MET A 263 -22.58 -10.95 38.47
CA MET A 263 -22.53 -12.16 37.63
C MET A 263 -21.07 -12.59 37.36
N PRO A 264 -20.36 -13.16 38.36
CA PRO A 264 -18.93 -13.43 38.24
C PRO A 264 -18.59 -14.47 37.16
N ARG A 265 -19.48 -15.45 36.90
CA ARG A 265 -19.29 -16.46 35.84
C ARG A 265 -19.41 -15.85 34.44
N THR A 266 -20.42 -15.00 34.25
CA THR A 266 -20.64 -14.31 32.98
C THR A 266 -19.48 -13.35 32.72
N ASN A 267 -19.08 -12.57 33.73
CA ASN A 267 -17.93 -11.68 33.63
C ASN A 267 -16.69 -12.43 33.16
N SER A 268 -16.36 -13.56 33.80
CA SER A 268 -15.20 -14.35 33.39
C SER A 268 -15.28 -14.90 31.96
N ALA A 269 -16.45 -15.30 31.47
CA ALA A 269 -16.57 -15.76 30.10
C ALA A 269 -16.31 -14.62 29.10
N PHE A 270 -16.83 -13.42 29.37
CA PHE A 270 -16.58 -12.24 28.54
C PHE A 270 -15.14 -11.74 28.65
N THR A 271 -14.54 -11.76 29.85
CA THR A 271 -13.11 -11.41 30.04
C THR A 271 -12.19 -12.37 29.29
N LEU A 272 -12.53 -13.66 29.21
CA LEU A 272 -11.78 -14.63 28.40
C LEU A 272 -11.79 -14.24 26.92
N ILE A 273 -12.98 -13.99 26.36
CA ILE A 273 -13.12 -13.61 24.94
C ILE A 273 -12.41 -12.28 24.68
N PHE A 274 -12.49 -11.35 25.63
CA PHE A 274 -11.81 -10.06 25.53
C PHE A 274 -10.28 -10.21 25.52
N TRP A 275 -9.70 -11.12 26.30
CA TRP A 275 -8.27 -11.44 26.21
C TRP A 275 -7.86 -11.96 24.82
N LEU A 276 -8.70 -12.78 24.18
CA LEU A 276 -8.44 -13.24 22.81
C LEU A 276 -8.46 -12.09 21.81
N LEU A 277 -9.44 -11.18 21.94
CA LEU A 277 -9.56 -9.98 21.12
C LEU A 277 -8.39 -9.01 21.35
N VAL A 278 -7.97 -8.79 22.59
CA VAL A 278 -6.78 -7.99 22.93
C VAL A 278 -5.54 -8.56 22.27
N GLY A 279 -5.32 -9.88 22.38
CA GLY A 279 -4.20 -10.54 21.72
C GLY A 279 -4.24 -10.37 20.20
N LEU A 280 -5.42 -10.52 19.58
CA LEU A 280 -5.60 -10.30 18.14
C LEU A 280 -5.27 -8.85 17.72
N VAL A 281 -5.79 -7.86 18.43
CA VAL A 281 -5.54 -6.43 18.16
C VAL A 281 -4.06 -6.09 18.32
N LEU A 282 -3.37 -6.65 19.31
CA LEU A 282 -1.93 -6.44 19.52
C LEU A 282 -1.07 -7.12 18.44
N VAL A 283 -1.45 -8.31 17.96
CA VAL A 283 -0.76 -8.98 16.84
C VAL A 283 -0.94 -8.19 15.54
N ILE A 284 -2.15 -7.72 15.24
CA ILE A 284 -2.43 -6.93 14.03
C ILE A 284 -1.74 -5.56 14.13
N GLY A 285 -1.97 -4.86 15.23
CA GLY A 285 -1.44 -3.53 15.50
C GLY A 285 0.08 -3.53 15.56
N SER A 286 0.63 -4.02 16.66
CA SER A 286 2.06 -3.96 16.92
C SER A 286 2.88 -4.89 16.03
N GLY A 287 2.27 -5.91 15.41
CA GLY A 287 2.97 -6.90 14.59
C GLY A 287 2.86 -6.59 13.10
N VAL A 288 1.69 -6.84 12.52
CA VAL A 288 1.47 -6.75 11.07
C VAL A 288 1.66 -5.31 10.56
N LEU A 289 1.03 -4.32 11.21
CA LEU A 289 1.13 -2.93 10.76
C LEU A 289 2.53 -2.35 10.98
N LEU A 290 3.25 -2.76 12.03
CA LEU A 290 4.64 -2.36 12.24
C LEU A 290 5.57 -2.96 11.17
N GLY A 291 5.37 -4.23 10.81
CA GLY A 291 6.09 -4.87 9.71
C GLY A 291 5.82 -4.17 8.37
N ALA A 292 4.56 -3.86 8.08
CA ALA A 292 4.18 -3.12 6.88
C ALA A 292 4.79 -1.70 6.86
N LEU A 293 4.82 -1.02 8.01
CA LEU A 293 5.45 0.28 8.17
C LEU A 293 6.95 0.22 7.84
N HIS A 294 7.66 -0.80 8.33
CA HIS A 294 9.08 -0.99 8.01
C HIS A 294 9.32 -1.28 6.53
N VAL A 295 8.53 -2.16 5.91
CA VAL A 295 8.63 -2.42 4.46
C VAL A 295 8.38 -1.15 3.65
N SER A 296 7.45 -0.30 4.09
CA SER A 296 7.16 0.97 3.41
C SER A 296 8.29 1.99 3.57
N LYS A 297 8.94 2.04 4.74
CA LYS A 297 10.16 2.84 4.96
C LYS A 297 11.30 2.37 4.07
N ASP A 298 11.53 1.07 4.00
CA ASP A 298 12.55 0.48 3.13
C ASP A 298 12.23 0.75 1.65
N ALA A 299 10.97 0.62 1.23
CA ALA A 299 10.58 0.97 -0.13
C ALA A 299 10.85 2.45 -0.45
N CYS A 300 10.52 3.36 0.48
CA CYS A 300 10.82 4.78 0.32
C CYS A 300 12.32 5.06 0.15
N LEU A 301 13.17 4.40 0.94
CA LEU A 301 14.63 4.60 0.94
C LEU A 301 15.34 3.85 -0.20
N TYR A 302 14.89 2.65 -0.55
CA TYR A 302 15.70 1.70 -1.33
C TYR A 302 15.08 1.32 -2.68
N ALA A 303 13.83 1.70 -2.99
CA ALA A 303 13.20 1.34 -4.26
C ALA A 303 13.95 1.88 -5.49
N GLN A 304 14.53 3.08 -5.42
CA GLN A 304 15.34 3.63 -6.53
C GLN A 304 16.53 2.71 -6.85
N ASN A 305 17.28 2.32 -5.83
CA ASN A 305 18.44 1.46 -6.01
C ASN A 305 18.03 0.08 -6.51
N TYR A 306 16.94 -0.46 -5.98
CA TYR A 306 16.39 -1.72 -6.44
C TYR A 306 16.01 -1.67 -7.93
N ILE A 307 15.36 -0.61 -8.41
CA ILE A 307 15.01 -0.44 -9.82
C ILE A 307 16.28 -0.36 -10.68
N VAL A 308 17.27 0.45 -10.28
CA VAL A 308 18.56 0.56 -11.00
C VAL A 308 19.25 -0.79 -11.07
N THR A 309 19.34 -1.52 -9.95
CA THR A 309 19.94 -2.85 -9.89
C THR A 309 19.17 -3.85 -10.74
N LEU A 310 17.84 -3.83 -10.70
CA LEU A 310 16.98 -4.74 -11.47
C LEU A 310 17.18 -4.54 -12.98
N VAL A 311 17.23 -3.28 -13.43
CA VAL A 311 17.46 -2.94 -14.84
C VAL A 311 18.87 -3.32 -15.26
N ASN A 312 19.89 -3.00 -14.44
CA ASN A 312 21.28 -3.39 -14.72
C ASN A 312 21.49 -4.91 -14.69
N GLN A 313 20.71 -5.67 -13.93
CA GLN A 313 20.77 -7.14 -13.92
C GLN A 313 20.12 -7.76 -15.16
N LYS A 314 19.04 -7.15 -15.67
CA LYS A 314 18.37 -7.65 -16.87
C LYS A 314 19.16 -7.34 -18.13
N ASP A 315 19.83 -6.18 -18.18
CA ASP A 315 20.57 -5.78 -19.37
C ASP A 315 21.67 -4.74 -19.03
N ALA A 316 22.81 -5.23 -18.55
CA ALA A 316 23.94 -4.41 -18.09
C ALA A 316 24.58 -3.64 -19.25
N GLY A 317 24.54 -2.30 -19.19
CA GLY A 317 25.04 -1.44 -20.27
C GLY A 317 24.02 -1.17 -21.39
N SER A 318 22.77 -1.58 -21.20
CA SER A 318 21.67 -1.25 -22.10
C SER A 318 21.22 0.19 -21.99
N ARG A 319 20.53 0.64 -23.04
CA ARG A 319 19.81 1.92 -23.05
C ARG A 319 18.84 2.07 -21.88
N GLY A 320 18.29 0.97 -21.36
CA GLY A 320 17.44 0.99 -20.17
C GLY A 320 18.16 1.43 -18.90
N GLY A 321 19.41 1.00 -18.69
CA GLY A 321 20.23 1.44 -17.55
C GLY A 321 20.59 2.93 -17.64
N ILE A 322 20.88 3.41 -18.85
CA ILE A 322 21.10 4.84 -19.14
C ILE A 322 19.81 5.62 -18.88
N ALA A 323 18.66 5.14 -19.37
CA ALA A 323 17.34 5.75 -19.19
C ALA A 323 17.03 5.99 -17.71
N VAL A 324 17.13 4.93 -16.91
CA VAL A 324 16.85 4.99 -15.47
C VAL A 324 17.81 5.95 -14.78
N SER A 325 19.08 5.93 -15.14
CA SER A 325 20.08 6.84 -14.56
C SER A 325 19.80 8.30 -14.94
N TYR A 326 19.36 8.57 -16.17
CA TYR A 326 18.99 9.91 -16.64
C TYR A 326 17.75 10.44 -15.90
N TYR A 327 16.65 9.68 -15.88
CA TYR A 327 15.41 10.11 -15.22
C TYR A 327 15.54 10.23 -13.70
N LEU A 328 16.47 9.49 -13.08
CA LEU A 328 16.79 9.64 -11.65
C LEU A 328 17.81 10.76 -11.37
N GLY A 329 18.33 11.43 -12.39
CA GLY A 329 19.30 12.53 -12.25
C GLY A 329 20.71 12.07 -11.85
N ASN A 330 21.06 10.80 -12.08
CA ASN A 330 22.40 10.27 -11.83
C ASN A 330 23.38 10.60 -12.96
N ILE A 331 22.88 10.80 -14.19
CA ILE A 331 23.64 11.23 -15.36
C ILE A 331 22.91 12.39 -16.04
N GLN A 332 23.66 13.21 -16.78
CA GLN A 332 23.09 14.22 -17.67
C GLN A 332 23.27 13.77 -19.11
N VAL A 333 22.18 13.70 -19.85
CA VAL A 333 22.17 13.49 -21.29
C VAL A 333 21.65 14.79 -21.90
N PRO A 334 22.36 15.41 -22.86
CA PRO A 334 21.87 16.57 -23.58
C PRO A 334 20.51 16.28 -24.19
N ASP A 335 19.57 17.23 -24.12
CA ASP A 335 18.19 17.01 -24.56
C ASP A 335 18.12 16.47 -26.00
N ASN A 336 18.99 16.95 -26.89
CA ASN A 336 19.06 16.56 -28.30
C ASN A 336 19.59 15.13 -28.54
N GLU A 337 20.18 14.51 -27.52
CA GLU A 337 20.73 13.14 -27.59
C GLU A 337 19.81 12.11 -26.92
N VAL A 338 18.80 12.56 -26.16
CA VAL A 338 17.88 11.69 -25.41
C VAL A 338 17.22 10.64 -26.31
N LEU A 339 16.73 11.02 -27.49
CA LEU A 339 16.07 10.08 -28.40
C LEU A 339 17.01 8.99 -28.91
N GLU A 340 18.28 9.32 -29.14
CA GLU A 340 19.27 8.37 -29.66
C GLU A 340 19.85 7.49 -28.56
N GLU A 341 20.31 8.10 -27.47
CA GLU A 341 20.98 7.40 -26.36
C GLU A 341 20.01 6.52 -25.56
N ILE A 342 18.77 7.00 -25.32
CA ILE A 342 17.79 6.30 -24.48
C ILE A 342 16.85 5.44 -25.30
N PHE A 343 16.35 5.95 -26.42
CA PHE A 343 15.33 5.25 -27.21
C PHE A 343 15.92 4.58 -28.45
N GLY A 344 17.14 4.94 -28.88
CA GLY A 344 17.71 4.41 -30.11
C GLY A 344 17.12 4.96 -31.38
N LEU A 345 16.33 6.02 -31.29
CA LEU A 345 15.82 6.75 -32.44
C LEU A 345 16.96 7.60 -32.98
N ASN A 346 17.39 7.30 -34.20
CA ASN A 346 18.51 7.95 -34.85
C ASN A 346 18.15 9.35 -35.38
N ALA A 347 17.73 10.22 -34.47
CA ALA A 347 17.31 11.59 -34.76
C ALA A 347 18.49 12.46 -35.24
N SER A 348 19.71 12.15 -34.80
CA SER A 348 20.93 12.82 -35.27
C SER A 348 21.21 12.54 -36.74
N VAL A 349 21.03 11.30 -37.20
CA VAL A 349 21.09 10.96 -38.63
C VAL A 349 20.02 11.70 -39.42
N LEU A 350 18.82 11.87 -38.84
CA LEU A 350 17.76 12.66 -39.49
C LEU A 350 18.14 14.14 -39.64
N ALA A 351 18.78 14.73 -38.62
CA ALA A 351 19.28 16.09 -38.69
C ALA A 351 20.48 16.22 -39.66
N ALA A 352 21.35 15.21 -39.69
CA ALA A 352 22.56 15.20 -40.52
C ALA A 352 22.23 15.17 -42.02
N TYR A 353 21.26 14.35 -42.48
CA TYR A 353 20.92 14.33 -43.91
C TYR A 353 20.29 15.65 -44.36
N ARG A 354 19.47 16.31 -43.51
CA ARG A 354 18.92 17.64 -43.84
C ARG A 354 20.01 18.70 -43.93
N ALA A 355 21.13 18.50 -43.25
CA ALA A 355 22.28 19.38 -43.33
C ALA A 355 23.13 19.16 -44.59
N GLU A 356 22.87 18.12 -45.39
CA GLU A 356 23.59 17.87 -46.64
C GLU A 356 23.34 19.01 -47.65
N PRO A 357 24.40 19.55 -48.31
CA PRO A 357 24.26 20.73 -49.14
C PRO A 357 23.28 20.59 -50.32
N GLY A 358 23.23 19.43 -50.96
CA GLY A 358 22.31 19.17 -52.07
C GLY A 358 20.87 19.01 -51.60
N ILE A 359 20.63 18.42 -50.42
CA ILE A 359 19.30 18.37 -49.80
C ILE A 359 18.81 19.78 -49.44
N GLN A 360 19.65 20.62 -48.82
CA GLN A 360 19.29 22.02 -48.55
C GLN A 360 19.02 22.81 -49.84
N LYS A 361 19.83 22.59 -50.87
CA LYS A 361 19.62 23.23 -52.17
C LYS A 361 18.33 22.75 -52.83
N LEU A 362 18.01 21.46 -52.71
CA LEU A 362 16.76 20.88 -53.18
C LEU A 362 15.57 21.46 -52.41
N GLU A 363 15.65 21.55 -51.08
CA GLU A 363 14.61 22.15 -50.24
C GLU A 363 14.35 23.61 -50.64
N ASN A 364 15.40 24.42 -50.79
CA ASN A 364 15.31 25.81 -51.25
C ASN A 364 14.73 25.93 -52.66
N PHE A 365 15.11 25.02 -53.55
CA PHE A 365 14.57 24.96 -54.90
C PHE A 365 13.08 24.66 -54.90
N LEU A 366 12.65 23.63 -54.14
CA LEU A 366 11.25 23.20 -54.07
C LEU A 366 10.34 24.24 -53.41
N GLN A 367 10.90 25.12 -52.58
CA GLN A 367 10.18 26.27 -52.00
C GLN A 367 10.09 27.47 -52.97
N SER A 368 10.77 27.44 -54.12
CA SER A 368 10.72 28.53 -55.09
C SER A 368 9.49 28.45 -56.01
N ASP A 369 9.00 29.61 -56.46
CA ASP A 369 7.88 29.71 -57.40
C ASP A 369 8.11 28.98 -58.74
N TYR A 370 9.37 28.69 -59.07
CA TYR A 370 9.77 28.05 -60.32
C TYR A 370 9.76 26.52 -60.26
N ALA A 371 9.73 25.91 -59.06
CA ALA A 371 9.79 24.45 -58.91
C ALA A 371 8.65 23.72 -59.63
N PRO A 372 7.37 24.14 -59.52
CA PRO A 372 6.28 23.47 -60.22
C PRO A 372 6.41 23.54 -61.75
N LEU A 373 6.88 24.69 -62.27
CA LEU A 373 7.08 24.91 -63.71
C LEU A 373 8.18 23.98 -64.25
N ILE A 374 9.28 23.85 -63.51
CA ILE A 374 10.40 22.99 -63.90
C ILE A 374 9.97 21.52 -63.86
N LEU A 375 9.29 21.08 -62.81
CA LEU A 375 8.80 19.70 -62.70
C LEU A 375 7.80 19.32 -63.82
N GLN A 376 6.97 20.27 -64.28
CA GLN A 376 6.07 20.07 -65.41
C GLN A 376 6.80 20.01 -66.77
N SER A 377 7.97 20.65 -66.86
CA SER A 377 8.75 20.73 -68.10
C SER A 377 9.67 19.53 -68.34
N GLY A 378 9.75 18.57 -67.41
CA GLY A 378 10.60 17.38 -67.51
C GLY A 378 10.36 16.56 -68.78
N VAL A 379 11.39 15.86 -69.26
CA VAL A 379 11.30 15.02 -70.48
C VAL A 379 11.86 13.62 -70.17
N PRO A 380 11.01 12.58 -70.07
CA PRO A 380 9.54 12.61 -70.16
C PRO A 380 8.88 13.38 -68.99
N PRO A 381 7.65 13.89 -69.17
CA PRO A 381 6.95 14.64 -68.14
C PRO A 381 6.66 13.75 -66.92
N ILE A 382 6.98 14.29 -65.74
CA ILE A 382 6.73 13.64 -64.45
C ILE A 382 5.22 13.58 -64.22
N SER A 383 4.71 12.48 -63.65
CA SER A 383 3.29 12.35 -63.35
C SER A 383 2.83 13.42 -62.34
N GLN A 384 1.56 13.86 -62.41
CA GLN A 384 1.05 14.87 -61.48
C GLN A 384 1.11 14.41 -60.01
N ALA A 385 0.98 13.10 -59.77
CA ALA A 385 1.13 12.51 -58.45
C ALA A 385 2.58 12.67 -57.94
N ASP A 386 3.58 12.29 -58.74
CA ASP A 386 4.99 12.40 -58.37
C ASP A 386 5.42 13.85 -58.18
N GLN A 387 4.92 14.77 -59.01
CA GLN A 387 5.15 16.21 -58.84
C GLN A 387 4.63 16.71 -57.49
N SER A 388 3.41 16.30 -57.10
CA SER A 388 2.84 16.70 -55.80
C SER A 388 3.62 16.12 -54.62
N THR A 389 4.12 14.89 -54.74
CA THR A 389 4.96 14.24 -53.73
C THR A 389 6.30 14.96 -53.57
N ILE A 390 6.97 15.29 -54.69
CA ILE A 390 8.25 16.01 -54.69
C ILE A 390 8.09 17.42 -54.11
N LEU A 391 7.07 18.17 -54.54
CA LEU A 391 6.78 19.50 -53.99
C LEU A 391 6.40 19.47 -52.51
N GLY A 392 5.94 18.32 -51.99
CA GLY A 392 5.63 18.11 -50.59
C GLY A 392 6.85 17.91 -49.67
N ILE A 393 8.04 17.64 -50.22
CA ILE A 393 9.25 17.32 -49.43
C ILE A 393 9.54 18.37 -48.34
N PRO A 394 9.55 19.70 -48.62
CA PRO A 394 9.83 20.69 -47.57
C PRO A 394 8.85 20.65 -46.40
N ALA A 395 7.55 20.40 -46.67
CA ALA A 395 6.55 20.27 -45.63
C ALA A 395 6.78 19.01 -44.78
N LEU A 396 7.15 17.89 -45.42
CA LEU A 396 7.46 16.64 -44.73
C LEU A 396 8.73 16.73 -43.88
N LEU A 397 9.78 17.39 -44.37
CA LEU A 397 11.01 17.65 -43.60
C LEU A 397 10.75 18.53 -42.38
N ASN A 398 9.97 19.61 -42.54
CA ASN A 398 9.54 20.46 -41.43
C ASN A 398 8.66 19.71 -40.43
N GLY A 399 7.72 18.89 -40.91
CA GLY A 399 6.89 18.03 -40.08
C GLY A 399 7.70 17.00 -39.29
N THR A 400 8.76 16.44 -39.90
CA THR A 400 9.68 15.51 -39.24
C THR A 400 10.46 16.20 -38.12
N GLN A 401 11.01 17.40 -38.37
CA GLN A 401 11.69 18.18 -37.33
C GLN A 401 10.73 18.57 -36.19
N GLY A 402 9.50 18.99 -36.52
CA GLY A 402 8.47 19.28 -35.52
C GLY A 402 8.11 18.05 -34.69
N GLY A 403 8.01 16.88 -35.33
CA GLY A 403 7.79 15.59 -34.66
C GLY A 403 8.94 15.20 -33.73
N ILE A 404 10.20 15.35 -34.17
CA ILE A 404 11.38 15.12 -33.31
C ILE A 404 11.32 16.02 -32.09
N ASN A 405 11.10 17.33 -32.26
CA ASN A 405 11.03 18.27 -31.15
C ASN A 405 9.88 17.95 -30.17
N THR A 406 8.72 17.54 -30.70
CA THR A 406 7.55 17.18 -29.88
C THR A 406 7.82 15.92 -29.08
N LEU A 407 8.35 14.87 -29.72
CA LEU A 407 8.68 13.62 -29.06
C LEU A 407 9.80 13.82 -28.03
N GLN A 408 10.83 14.58 -28.37
CA GLN A 408 11.93 14.92 -27.47
C GLN A 408 11.43 15.68 -26.24
N ALA A 409 10.50 16.62 -26.41
CA ALA A 409 9.85 17.29 -25.29
C ALA A 409 9.06 16.28 -24.44
N ALA A 410 8.28 15.39 -25.05
CA ALA A 410 7.46 14.39 -24.36
C ALA A 410 8.31 13.43 -23.49
N VAL A 411 9.47 13.00 -23.98
CA VAL A 411 10.38 12.09 -23.27
C VAL A 411 11.41 12.79 -22.37
N ASN A 412 11.42 14.11 -22.32
CA ASN A 412 12.37 14.84 -21.50
C ASN A 412 12.17 14.53 -20.00
N VAL A 413 13.26 14.57 -19.21
CA VAL A 413 13.21 14.45 -17.75
C VAL A 413 12.15 15.35 -17.11
N ASN A 414 11.91 16.56 -17.64
CA ASN A 414 10.91 17.49 -17.11
C ASN A 414 9.47 16.96 -17.16
N ASN A 415 9.15 16.07 -18.10
CA ASN A 415 7.83 15.48 -18.24
C ASN A 415 7.69 14.13 -17.50
N ILE A 416 8.77 13.35 -17.40
CA ILE A 416 8.74 12.03 -16.74
C ILE A 416 9.03 12.12 -15.24
N TYR A 417 9.88 13.04 -14.80
CA TYR A 417 10.27 13.20 -13.39
C TYR A 417 9.10 13.51 -12.44
N PRO A 418 8.09 14.32 -12.82
CA PRO A 418 6.92 14.54 -11.97
C PRO A 418 6.17 13.24 -11.61
N LEU A 419 6.04 12.31 -12.56
CA LEU A 419 5.41 11.00 -12.32
C LEU A 419 6.19 10.21 -11.26
N TYR A 420 7.52 10.23 -11.36
CA TYR A 420 8.41 9.62 -10.38
C TYR A 420 8.22 10.23 -8.98
N ILE A 421 8.17 11.57 -8.88
CA ILE A 421 7.98 12.28 -7.61
C ILE A 421 6.60 11.97 -7.00
N GLN A 422 5.54 11.91 -7.80
CA GLN A 422 4.20 11.54 -7.32
C GLN A 422 4.18 10.12 -6.75
N ALA A 423 4.74 9.14 -7.49
CA ALA A 423 4.86 7.77 -7.00
C ALA A 423 5.66 7.69 -5.69
N LYS A 424 6.75 8.46 -5.60
CA LYS A 424 7.58 8.53 -4.39
C LYS A 424 6.83 9.19 -3.23
N ALA A 425 6.07 10.25 -3.46
CA ALA A 425 5.27 10.91 -2.44
C ALA A 425 4.19 9.98 -1.89
N LEU A 426 3.53 9.19 -2.75
CA LEU A 426 2.55 8.20 -2.33
C LEU A 426 3.15 7.16 -1.36
N ILE A 427 4.34 6.64 -1.66
CA ILE A 427 5.02 5.65 -0.80
C ILE A 427 5.56 6.33 0.46
N CYS A 428 6.35 7.38 0.31
CA CYS A 428 7.13 7.97 1.39
C CYS A 428 6.33 8.84 2.35
N CYS A 429 5.25 9.47 1.87
CA CYS A 429 4.46 10.40 2.67
C CYS A 429 3.12 9.77 3.05
N ASP A 430 2.33 9.38 2.07
CA ASP A 430 0.98 8.89 2.33
C ASP A 430 0.99 7.53 3.02
N LEU A 431 1.58 6.50 2.39
CA LEU A 431 1.53 5.13 2.89
C LEU A 431 2.17 5.01 4.27
N ILE A 432 3.36 5.60 4.46
CA ILE A 432 4.04 5.58 5.76
C ILE A 432 3.24 6.30 6.83
N SER A 433 2.65 7.48 6.53
CA SER A 433 1.83 8.21 7.50
C SER A 433 0.60 7.39 7.91
N ILE A 434 -0.09 6.77 6.94
CA ILE A 434 -1.27 5.94 7.20
C ILE A 434 -0.91 4.76 8.08
N LEU A 435 0.14 4.01 7.71
CA LEU A 435 0.57 2.83 8.45
C LEU A 435 1.01 3.18 9.86
N PHE A 436 1.72 4.30 10.04
CA PHE A 436 2.10 4.78 11.36
C PHE A 436 0.88 5.11 12.23
N THR A 437 -0.08 5.85 11.69
CA THR A 437 -1.28 6.25 12.41
C THR A 437 -2.16 5.04 12.77
N LEU A 438 -2.34 4.11 11.85
CA LEU A 438 -3.02 2.84 12.12
C LEU A 438 -2.25 2.02 13.16
N TRP A 439 -0.95 1.84 13.00
CA TRP A 439 -0.12 1.13 13.98
C TRP A 439 -0.30 1.71 15.39
N LEU A 440 -0.24 3.03 15.52
CA LEU A 440 -0.39 3.72 16.80
C LEU A 440 -1.78 3.50 17.40
N ALA A 441 -2.84 3.68 16.60
CA ALA A 441 -4.21 3.50 17.03
C ALA A 441 -4.50 2.08 17.55
N TRP A 442 -4.07 1.07 16.80
CA TRP A 442 -4.27 -0.33 17.17
C TRP A 442 -3.44 -0.73 18.40
N THR A 443 -2.21 -0.23 18.49
CA THR A 443 -1.31 -0.52 19.63
C THR A 443 -1.85 0.09 20.93
N ILE A 444 -2.26 1.36 20.92
CA ILE A 444 -2.81 2.04 22.09
C ILE A 444 -4.13 1.38 22.53
N THR A 445 -5.01 1.08 21.56
CA THR A 445 -6.29 0.41 21.83
C THR A 445 -6.06 -0.96 22.48
N GLY A 446 -5.17 -1.77 21.91
CA GLY A 446 -4.79 -3.07 22.46
C GLY A 446 -4.17 -2.99 23.87
N ALA A 447 -3.32 -1.98 24.12
CA ALA A 447 -2.68 -1.79 25.42
C ALA A 447 -3.68 -1.40 26.52
N LEU A 448 -4.60 -0.47 26.23
CA LEU A 448 -5.64 -0.06 27.17
C LEU A 448 -6.64 -1.19 27.46
N GLY A 449 -7.09 -1.91 26.43
CA GLY A 449 -7.96 -3.07 26.63
C GLY A 449 -7.23 -4.23 27.32
N GLY A 450 -5.92 -4.38 27.13
CA GLY A 450 -5.11 -5.31 27.91
C GLY A 450 -5.07 -4.96 29.39
N ALA A 451 -4.86 -3.69 29.74
CA ALA A 451 -4.95 -3.22 31.12
C ALA A 451 -6.34 -3.44 31.73
N GLU A 452 -7.40 -3.18 30.95
CA GLU A 452 -8.78 -3.45 31.34
C GLU A 452 -9.01 -4.95 31.61
N ALA A 453 -8.52 -5.82 30.72
CA ALA A 453 -8.63 -7.28 30.86
C ALA A 453 -7.91 -7.79 32.11
N VAL A 454 -6.74 -7.23 32.44
CA VAL A 454 -6.01 -7.54 33.68
C VAL A 454 -6.84 -7.18 34.91
N LEU A 455 -7.41 -5.97 34.97
CA LEU A 455 -8.25 -5.56 36.10
C LEU A 455 -9.54 -6.38 36.20
N ALA A 456 -10.18 -6.70 35.08
CA ALA A 456 -11.37 -7.56 35.05
C ALA A 456 -11.07 -8.99 35.50
N THR A 457 -9.91 -9.52 35.13
CA THR A 457 -9.39 -10.82 35.57
C THR A 457 -9.18 -10.82 37.09
N TRP A 458 -8.51 -9.79 37.59
CA TRP A 458 -8.28 -9.59 39.03
C TRP A 458 -9.60 -9.51 39.80
N ALA A 459 -10.53 -8.67 39.36
CA ALA A 459 -11.85 -8.53 39.98
C ALA A 459 -12.61 -9.88 40.00
N SER A 460 -12.54 -10.64 38.91
CA SER A 460 -13.13 -11.97 38.81
C SER A 460 -12.49 -12.95 39.81
N PHE A 461 -11.17 -12.91 39.97
CA PHE A 461 -10.42 -13.72 40.93
C PHE A 461 -10.89 -13.48 42.37
N TYR A 462 -10.92 -12.23 42.81
CA TYR A 462 -11.37 -11.87 44.16
C TYR A 462 -12.84 -12.17 44.43
N SER A 463 -13.68 -12.20 43.39
CA SER A 463 -15.10 -12.52 43.54
C SER A 463 -15.38 -14.03 43.68
N LEU A 464 -14.46 -14.88 43.20
CA LEU A 464 -14.64 -16.33 43.11
C LEU A 464 -13.80 -17.12 44.13
N VAL A 465 -12.67 -16.59 44.60
CA VAL A 465 -11.87 -17.22 45.66
C VAL A 465 -12.62 -17.12 46.99
N PRO A 466 -12.99 -18.25 47.61
CA PRO A 466 -13.58 -18.23 48.92
C PRO A 466 -12.56 -17.73 49.94
N LYS A 467 -13.00 -16.87 50.86
CA LYS A 467 -12.19 -16.54 52.04
C LYS A 467 -12.17 -17.78 52.92
N ASP A 468 -11.03 -18.47 52.96
CA ASP A 468 -10.76 -19.46 53.98
C ASP A 468 -10.74 -18.71 55.32
N TYR A 469 -11.82 -18.83 56.08
CA TYR A 469 -11.85 -18.35 57.45
C TYR A 469 -10.82 -19.15 58.23
N SER A 470 -9.95 -18.42 58.94
CA SER A 470 -8.88 -18.97 59.76
C SER A 470 -9.39 -20.14 60.60
N LYS A 471 -8.65 -21.25 60.59
CA LYS A 471 -8.89 -22.42 61.45
C LYS A 471 -8.91 -22.06 62.94
N GLU A 472 -8.49 -20.85 63.33
CA GLU A 472 -8.52 -20.37 64.71
C GLU A 472 -9.96 -20.16 65.25
N ASP A 473 -10.93 -19.83 64.41
CA ASP A 473 -12.34 -19.71 64.87
C ASP A 473 -13.00 -21.09 65.11
N LEU A 474 -12.50 -22.14 64.44
CA LEU A 474 -12.89 -23.53 64.72
C LEU A 474 -12.16 -24.09 65.96
N ALA A 475 -10.99 -23.56 66.30
CA ALA A 475 -10.27 -23.96 67.52
C ALA A 475 -10.88 -23.34 68.79
N ASN A 476 -11.41 -22.12 68.71
CA ASN A 476 -12.00 -21.43 69.88
C ASN A 476 -13.46 -21.79 70.17
N THR A 477 -14.18 -22.40 69.23
CA THR A 477 -15.54 -22.94 69.48
C THR A 477 -15.54 -24.31 70.17
N GLY A 478 -14.37 -24.98 70.29
CA GLY A 478 -14.20 -26.25 71.00
C GLY A 478 -13.82 -26.13 72.50
N ARG A 479 -13.70 -24.91 73.05
CA ARG A 479 -13.32 -24.64 74.45
C ARG A 479 -14.41 -23.94 75.27
N GLY A 480 -15.68 -24.19 74.96
CA GLY A 480 -16.78 -23.91 75.88
C GLY A 480 -16.95 -25.09 76.84
N SER A 481 -16.49 -24.94 78.09
CA SER A 481 -16.74 -25.89 79.17
C SER A 481 -18.24 -26.23 79.30
N PRO A 482 -18.62 -27.50 79.53
CA PRO A 482 -19.96 -27.84 79.96
C PRO A 482 -20.13 -27.44 81.43
N THR A 483 -20.57 -26.22 81.71
CA THR A 483 -21.15 -25.91 83.02
C THR A 483 -22.55 -26.53 83.06
N ALA A 484 -22.64 -27.62 83.83
CA ALA A 484 -23.89 -28.26 84.20
C ALA A 484 -24.81 -27.25 84.91
N ALA A 485 -25.84 -26.79 84.20
CA ALA A 485 -27.01 -26.17 84.81
C ALA A 485 -28.07 -27.26 85.02
N GLN A 486 -28.09 -27.82 86.23
CA GLN A 486 -29.29 -28.48 86.76
C GLN A 486 -30.37 -27.41 86.92
N GLY A 487 -31.46 -27.55 86.15
CA GLY A 487 -32.62 -26.65 86.22
C GLY A 487 -33.86 -27.40 85.75
N SER A 488 -34.60 -27.90 86.72
CA SER A 488 -35.88 -28.61 86.61
C SER A 488 -36.99 -27.77 85.98
N GLY A 489 -37.74 -28.37 85.04
CA GLY A 489 -39.08 -27.91 84.65
C GLY A 489 -39.33 -27.93 83.13
N PRO A 490 -40.30 -28.71 82.61
CA PRO A 490 -40.62 -28.73 81.19
C PRO A 490 -41.61 -27.61 80.83
N PRO A 491 -41.30 -26.71 79.88
CA PRO A 491 -42.33 -25.92 79.24
C PRO A 491 -42.89 -26.69 78.04
N ARG A 492 -44.22 -26.76 78.05
CA ARG A 492 -45.13 -27.38 77.08
C ARG A 492 -44.86 -26.96 75.63
N LEU A 493 -45.01 -27.93 74.72
CA LEU A 493 -45.18 -27.72 73.29
C LEU A 493 -46.40 -26.81 73.01
N PRO A 494 -46.28 -25.81 72.12
CA PRO A 494 -47.41 -25.33 71.36
C PRO A 494 -47.56 -26.14 70.06
N ASP A 495 -48.76 -26.68 69.89
CA ASP A 495 -49.23 -27.35 68.67
C ASP A 495 -49.11 -26.43 67.45
N ILE A 496 -48.40 -26.91 66.41
CA ILE A 496 -48.38 -26.29 65.09
C ILE A 496 -49.00 -27.30 64.10
N PRO A 497 -50.10 -26.95 63.40
CA PRO A 497 -50.79 -27.85 62.49
C PRO A 497 -49.98 -28.12 61.19
N PRO A 498 -50.11 -29.31 60.58
CA PRO A 498 -49.39 -29.66 59.38
C PRO A 498 -50.05 -29.06 58.13
N THR A 499 -49.52 -27.95 57.62
CA THR A 499 -49.82 -27.52 56.24
C THR A 499 -48.76 -28.07 55.29
N ALA A 500 -49.09 -29.19 54.66
CA ALA A 500 -48.34 -29.77 53.55
C ALA A 500 -48.55 -28.95 52.26
N PRO A 501 -47.49 -28.56 51.53
CA PRO A 501 -47.61 -28.21 50.12
C PRO A 501 -47.40 -29.45 49.24
N LYS A 502 -48.44 -29.80 48.49
CA LYS A 502 -48.46 -30.81 47.42
C LYS A 502 -47.33 -30.58 46.41
N CYS A 503 -46.41 -31.54 46.30
CA CYS A 503 -45.55 -31.68 45.13
C CYS A 503 -46.41 -32.07 43.92
N ARG A 504 -46.63 -31.13 43.00
CA ARG A 504 -47.24 -31.37 41.70
C ARG A 504 -46.15 -31.83 40.74
N THR A 505 -46.00 -33.14 40.57
CA THR A 505 -45.23 -33.76 39.49
C THR A 505 -45.96 -33.52 38.17
N ARG A 506 -45.41 -32.64 37.32
CA ARG A 506 -45.83 -32.52 35.91
C ARG A 506 -44.97 -33.49 35.10
N ARG A 507 -45.53 -34.65 34.76
CA ARG A 507 -45.07 -35.47 33.63
C ARG A 507 -45.38 -34.69 32.34
N SER A 508 -44.39 -34.53 31.48
CA SER A 508 -44.59 -34.29 30.06
C SER A 508 -44.19 -35.57 29.32
N SER A 509 -45.19 -36.23 28.75
CA SER A 509 -45.05 -37.16 27.63
C SER A 509 -45.36 -36.39 26.34
N GLU A 510 -44.68 -36.80 25.28
CA GLU A 510 -44.76 -36.36 23.86
C GLU A 510 -44.02 -35.06 23.50
#